data_AF-A0AA43IR00-F1
#
_entry.id   AF-A0AA43IR00-F1
#
_cell.length_a   1.000
_cell.length_b   1.000
_cell.length_c   1.000
_cell.angle_alpha   90.00
_cell.angle_beta   90.00
_cell.angle_gamma   90.00
#
_symmetry.space_group_name_H-M   'P 1'
#
loop_
_entity.id
_entity.type
_entity.pdbx_description
1 polymer ?
#
loop_
_entity_poly.entity_id
_entity_poly.type
_entity_poly.pdbx_seq_one_letter_code
_entity_poly.pdbx_strand_id
1 'polypeptide(L)'
;MSAICVGILLASLAGILWLSLTVPKLQRFEEPDRALDLMVSRMMEAQDGLRRAPGWQQWMAEWTMDNQAGASRQAIRWYRELIATTDDPLAKLRLAILLGESNHDAEALAEAQGWHDRGTSAERFRQMIQAAYGTASLSLAQETDLQAMLAETLPNGWFYDHLAARLANRAGDHVLLTTVEMQSQMKEKQVQQWIRPLMIVELGCLALGSVMLLGIVRFKGQRSNVLQLHSPGVPPPWAGGTAAAVILRGGALGALLTIAFLSIPLLNQGSWRALAIPLANLPLLAIAYVHLLKPAGLDFWEGFGLRINRRDLGRLVCIIFAVIAAALWGEWGMGQAAEVFKLE
;
A
#
# COMPACT_ATOMS: atom_id res chain seq x y z
N MET A 1 32.37 0.05 23.35
CA MET A 1 30.90 0.29 23.40
C MET A 1 30.29 0.66 22.04
N SER A 2 30.82 1.62 21.25
CA SER A 2 30.25 1.93 19.92
C SER A 2 30.23 0.76 18.92
N ALA A 3 31.28 -0.08 18.88
CA ALA A 3 31.32 -1.22 17.96
C ALA A 3 30.15 -2.20 18.13
N ILE A 4 29.69 -2.38 19.37
CA ILE A 4 28.55 -3.26 19.71
C ILE A 4 27.23 -2.65 19.18
N CYS A 5 27.05 -1.32 19.30
CA CYS A 5 25.88 -0.63 18.77
C CYS A 5 25.82 -0.67 17.23
N VAL A 6 26.97 -0.48 16.55
CA VAL A 6 27.04 -0.68 15.09
C VAL A 6 26.67 -2.11 14.72
N GLY A 7 27.21 -3.09 15.44
CA GLY A 7 26.91 -4.50 15.22
C GLY A 7 25.43 -4.83 15.38
N ILE A 8 24.77 -4.29 16.42
CA ILE A 8 23.33 -4.48 16.64
C ILE A 8 22.50 -3.85 15.50
N LEU A 9 22.85 -2.62 15.07
CA LEU A 9 22.15 -1.96 13.97
C LEU A 9 22.32 -2.71 12.66
N LEU A 10 23.54 -3.12 12.31
CA LEU A 10 23.80 -3.92 11.12
C LEU A 10 23.10 -5.28 11.17
N ALA A 11 23.08 -5.95 12.33
CA ALA A 11 22.37 -7.22 12.51
C ALA A 11 20.86 -7.04 12.39
N SER A 12 20.29 -5.95 12.93
CA SER A 12 18.86 -5.65 12.79
C SER A 12 18.48 -5.35 11.34
N LEU A 13 19.29 -4.55 10.63
CA LEU A 13 19.10 -4.24 9.22
C LEU A 13 19.21 -5.50 8.36
N ALA A 14 20.24 -6.32 8.60
CA ALA A 14 20.43 -7.60 7.92
C ALA A 14 19.28 -8.58 8.21
N GLY A 15 18.77 -8.61 9.44
CA GLY A 15 17.62 -9.44 9.82
C GLY A 15 16.33 -9.01 9.12
N ILE A 16 16.08 -7.70 9.02
CA ILE A 16 14.94 -7.14 8.27
C ILE A 16 15.08 -7.48 6.78
N LEU A 17 16.26 -7.29 6.20
CA LEU A 17 16.54 -7.62 4.80
C LEU A 17 16.36 -9.11 4.54
N TRP A 18 16.88 -9.96 5.43
CA TRP A 18 16.77 -11.41 5.36
C TRP A 18 15.32 -11.86 5.44
N LEU A 19 14.52 -11.36 6.40
CA LEU A 19 13.10 -11.67 6.52
C LEU A 19 12.31 -11.21 5.29
N SER A 20 12.66 -10.05 4.73
CA SER A 20 12.07 -9.53 3.50
C SER A 20 12.34 -10.43 2.29
N LEU A 21 13.51 -11.07 2.24
CA LEU A 21 13.95 -11.91 1.13
C LEU A 21 13.55 -13.38 1.27
N THR A 22 13.43 -13.91 2.49
CA THR A 22 13.28 -15.37 2.73
C THR A 22 11.88 -15.84 3.09
N VAL A 23 10.98 -14.95 3.53
CA VAL A 23 9.63 -15.36 3.91
C VAL A 23 8.67 -15.06 2.74
N PRO A 24 8.08 -16.09 2.09
CA PRO A 24 7.04 -15.90 1.09
C PRO A 24 5.89 -15.06 1.68
N LYS A 25 5.42 -14.05 0.94
CA LYS A 25 4.44 -13.06 1.44
C LYS A 25 3.17 -13.71 2.00
N LEU A 26 2.81 -14.90 1.48
CA LEU A 26 1.60 -15.64 1.83
C LEU A 26 1.70 -16.44 3.14
N GLN A 27 2.88 -16.90 3.56
CA GLN A 27 3.04 -17.66 4.82
C GLN A 27 2.99 -16.80 6.09
N ARG A 28 2.89 -15.48 5.95
CA ARG A 28 2.81 -14.54 7.09
C ARG A 28 1.38 -14.37 7.63
N PHE A 29 0.38 -14.92 6.94
CA PHE A 29 -1.03 -14.77 7.30
C PHE A 29 -1.63 -16.11 7.74
N GLU A 30 -2.42 -16.06 8.81
CA GLU A 30 -3.09 -17.24 9.40
C GLU A 30 -4.21 -17.77 8.46
N GLU A 31 -4.76 -16.91 7.59
CA GLU A 31 -5.73 -17.23 6.52
C GLU A 31 -5.33 -16.52 5.20
N PRO A 32 -4.36 -17.05 4.43
CA PRO A 32 -3.86 -16.38 3.22
C PRO A 32 -4.94 -16.22 2.14
N ASP A 33 -5.85 -17.19 2.02
CA ASP A 33 -6.92 -17.17 1.01
C ASP A 33 -7.87 -15.98 1.23
N ARG A 34 -8.28 -15.76 2.49
CA ARG A 34 -9.20 -14.68 2.86
C ARG A 34 -8.55 -13.30 2.80
N ALA A 35 -7.29 -13.21 3.22
CA ALA A 35 -6.52 -11.98 3.12
C ALA A 35 -6.31 -11.57 1.65
N LEU A 36 -5.98 -12.53 0.79
CA LEU A 36 -5.81 -12.29 -0.64
C LEU A 36 -7.14 -11.90 -1.29
N ASP A 37 -8.23 -12.59 -0.97
CA ASP A 37 -9.58 -12.28 -1.48
C ASP A 37 -10.00 -10.85 -1.16
N LEU A 38 -9.87 -10.42 0.10
CA LEU A 38 -10.20 -9.06 0.50
C LEU A 38 -9.30 -8.03 -0.17
N MET A 39 -7.99 -8.29 -0.23
CA MET A 39 -7.03 -7.36 -0.83
C MET A 39 -7.28 -7.21 -2.34
N VAL A 40 -7.43 -8.32 -3.07
CA VAL A 40 -7.66 -8.29 -4.52
C VAL A 40 -9.03 -7.72 -4.84
N SER A 41 -10.09 -8.10 -4.11
CA SER A 41 -11.42 -7.52 -4.32
C SER A 41 -11.39 -6.00 -4.15
N ARG A 42 -10.74 -5.50 -3.09
CA ARG A 42 -10.57 -4.05 -2.86
C ARG A 42 -9.73 -3.36 -3.93
N MET A 43 -8.65 -4.01 -4.36
CA MET A 43 -7.79 -3.49 -5.41
C MET A 43 -8.55 -3.36 -6.74
N MET A 44 -9.29 -4.40 -7.12
CA MET A 44 -10.05 -4.41 -8.37
C MET A 44 -11.26 -3.46 -8.32
N GLU A 45 -11.98 -3.37 -7.20
CA GLU A 45 -13.01 -2.35 -6.97
C GLU A 45 -12.47 -0.92 -7.16
N ALA A 46 -11.27 -0.64 -6.64
CA ALA A 46 -10.63 0.65 -6.81
C ALA A 46 -10.28 0.94 -8.29
N GLN A 47 -9.82 -0.07 -9.02
CA GLN A 47 -9.49 0.04 -10.45
C GLN A 47 -10.75 0.31 -11.30
N ASP A 48 -11.86 -0.36 -11.03
CA ASP A 48 -13.12 -0.09 -11.75
C ASP A 48 -13.72 1.27 -11.39
N GLY A 49 -13.57 1.71 -10.14
CA GLY A 49 -13.90 3.08 -9.73
C GLY A 49 -13.09 4.13 -10.49
N LEU A 50 -11.80 3.87 -10.77
CA LEU A 50 -10.94 4.74 -11.57
C LEU A 50 -11.37 4.78 -13.05
N ARG A 51 -11.78 3.65 -13.63
CA ARG A 51 -12.31 3.62 -15.02
C ARG A 51 -13.54 4.50 -15.23
N ARG A 52 -14.35 4.68 -14.19
CA ARG A 52 -15.55 5.53 -14.23
C ARG A 52 -15.27 6.97 -13.76
N ALA A 53 -14.05 7.24 -13.29
CA ALA A 53 -13.64 8.54 -12.80
C ALA A 53 -13.45 9.56 -13.94
N PRO A 54 -13.55 10.88 -13.66
CA PRO A 54 -13.22 11.91 -14.63
C PRO A 54 -11.76 11.78 -15.13
N GLY A 55 -11.53 12.08 -16.42
CA GLY A 55 -10.28 11.75 -17.12
C GLY A 55 -8.99 12.30 -16.50
N TRP A 56 -9.04 13.38 -15.72
CA TRP A 56 -7.86 13.86 -14.98
C TRP A 56 -7.41 12.88 -13.88
N GLN A 57 -8.35 12.13 -13.27
CA GLN A 57 -8.04 11.10 -12.27
C GLN A 57 -7.44 9.85 -12.92
N GLN A 58 -7.95 9.48 -14.10
CA GLN A 58 -7.40 8.38 -14.90
C GLN A 58 -5.97 8.67 -15.33
N TRP A 59 -5.74 9.88 -15.89
CA TRP A 59 -4.42 10.32 -16.30
C TRP A 59 -3.41 10.34 -15.15
N MET A 60 -3.82 10.75 -13.94
CA MET A 60 -2.95 10.70 -12.78
C MET A 60 -2.68 9.27 -12.31
N ALA A 61 -3.71 8.40 -12.29
CA ALA A 61 -3.54 7.01 -11.90
C ALA A 61 -2.61 6.26 -12.88
N GLU A 62 -2.69 6.54 -14.18
CA GLU A 62 -1.74 6.04 -15.19
C GLU A 62 -0.30 6.53 -14.96
N TRP A 63 -0.12 7.67 -14.29
CA TRP A 63 1.19 8.26 -14.03
C TRP A 63 1.80 7.86 -12.68
N THR A 64 0.96 7.52 -11.69
CA THR A 64 1.40 7.19 -10.33
C THR A 64 1.25 5.71 -9.96
N MET A 65 0.38 4.96 -10.64
CA MET A 65 0.12 3.55 -10.37
C MET A 65 0.44 2.71 -11.61
N ASP A 66 0.90 1.47 -11.37
CA ASP A 66 1.02 0.50 -12.46
C ASP A 66 -0.35 0.35 -13.15
N ASN A 67 -0.35 0.31 -14.47
CA ASN A 67 -1.54 0.31 -15.31
C ASN A 67 -2.46 -0.85 -14.88
N GLN A 68 -3.75 -0.77 -15.17
CA GLN A 68 -4.74 -1.79 -14.85
C GLN A 68 -4.32 -3.22 -15.26
N ALA A 69 -3.65 -3.34 -16.41
CA ALA A 69 -3.08 -4.61 -16.87
C ALA A 69 -1.98 -5.14 -15.92
N GLY A 70 -1.25 -4.28 -15.23
CA GLY A 70 -0.33 -4.62 -14.14
C GLY A 70 -1.06 -5.14 -12.91
N ALA A 71 -2.10 -4.43 -12.44
CA ALA A 71 -2.89 -4.85 -11.27
C ALA A 71 -3.54 -6.24 -11.47
N SER A 72 -4.13 -6.50 -12.63
CA SER A 72 -4.72 -7.82 -12.94
C SER A 72 -3.66 -8.90 -13.10
N ARG A 73 -2.52 -8.63 -13.77
CA ARG A 73 -1.39 -9.57 -13.86
C ARG A 73 -0.81 -9.92 -12.49
N GLN A 74 -0.72 -8.95 -11.59
CA GLN A 74 -0.22 -9.16 -10.24
C GLN A 74 -1.21 -10.01 -9.41
N ALA A 75 -2.51 -9.73 -9.50
CA ALA A 75 -3.54 -10.55 -8.87
C ALA A 75 -3.49 -12.01 -9.38
N ILE A 76 -3.38 -12.21 -10.69
CA ILE A 76 -3.23 -13.54 -11.31
C ILE A 76 -1.99 -14.26 -10.76
N ARG A 77 -0.85 -13.56 -10.62
CA ARG A 77 0.39 -14.12 -10.06
C ARG A 77 0.18 -14.59 -8.62
N TRP A 78 -0.46 -13.78 -7.77
CA TRP A 78 -0.73 -14.14 -6.38
C TRP A 78 -1.68 -15.33 -6.25
N TYR A 79 -2.75 -15.38 -7.04
CA TYR A 79 -3.66 -16.54 -7.02
C TYR A 79 -2.99 -17.82 -7.50
N ARG A 80 -2.11 -17.75 -8.52
CA ARG A 80 -1.32 -18.91 -8.96
C ARG A 80 -0.39 -19.42 -7.86
N GLU A 81 0.28 -18.52 -7.14
CA GLU A 81 1.14 -18.88 -6.00
C GLU A 81 0.35 -19.50 -4.83
N LEU A 82 -0.83 -18.96 -4.56
CA LEU A 82 -1.74 -19.49 -3.54
C LEU A 82 -2.23 -20.90 -3.89
N ILE A 83 -2.68 -21.11 -5.13
CA ILE A 83 -3.15 -22.42 -5.59
C ILE A 83 -2.03 -23.45 -5.56
N ALA A 84 -0.80 -23.06 -5.92
CA ALA A 84 0.36 -23.95 -5.84
C ALA A 84 0.68 -24.40 -4.39
N THR A 85 0.24 -23.62 -3.39
CA THR A 85 0.53 -23.88 -1.98
C THR A 85 -0.61 -24.62 -1.27
N THR A 86 -1.86 -24.18 -1.48
CA THR A 86 -3.03 -24.64 -0.71
C THR A 86 -3.96 -25.57 -1.52
N ASP A 87 -3.89 -25.53 -2.86
CA ASP A 87 -4.81 -26.23 -3.79
C ASP A 87 -6.30 -25.96 -3.52
N ASP A 88 -6.65 -24.79 -2.96
CA ASP A 88 -8.04 -24.42 -2.63
C ASP A 88 -8.92 -24.31 -3.90
N PRO A 89 -10.05 -25.05 -3.98
CA PRO A 89 -10.99 -24.96 -5.09
C PRO A 89 -11.59 -23.55 -5.30
N LEU A 90 -11.80 -22.77 -4.24
CA LEU A 90 -12.40 -21.44 -4.36
C LEU A 90 -11.38 -20.43 -4.90
N ALA A 91 -10.10 -20.55 -4.54
CA ALA A 91 -9.01 -19.79 -5.16
C ALA A 91 -8.90 -20.05 -6.68
N LYS A 92 -9.14 -21.28 -7.14
CA LYS A 92 -9.17 -21.61 -8.58
C LYS A 92 -10.33 -20.95 -9.32
N LEU A 93 -11.52 -20.93 -8.72
CA LEU A 93 -12.66 -20.20 -9.28
C LEU A 93 -12.34 -18.71 -9.43
N ARG A 94 -11.80 -18.07 -8.39
CA ARG A 94 -11.41 -16.64 -8.43
C ARG A 94 -10.34 -16.35 -9.48
N LEU A 95 -9.36 -17.24 -9.64
CA LEU A 95 -8.37 -17.13 -10.71
C LEU A 95 -9.01 -17.16 -12.10
N ALA A 96 -9.94 -18.09 -12.34
CA ALA A 96 -10.63 -18.19 -13.63
C ALA A 96 -11.48 -16.95 -13.93
N ILE A 97 -12.16 -16.38 -12.93
CA ILE A 97 -12.89 -15.10 -13.07
C ILE A 97 -11.91 -13.97 -13.45
N LEU A 98 -10.76 -13.85 -12.77
CA LEU A 98 -9.75 -12.83 -13.10
C LEU A 98 -9.18 -13.00 -14.51
N LEU A 99 -8.97 -14.23 -14.97
CA LEU A 99 -8.51 -14.51 -16.33
C LEU A 99 -9.57 -14.07 -17.36
N GLY A 100 -10.84 -14.41 -17.14
CA GLY A 100 -11.92 -13.98 -18.03
C GLY A 100 -12.09 -12.46 -18.08
N GLU A 101 -12.16 -11.80 -16.93
CA GLU A 101 -12.29 -10.32 -16.87
C GLU A 101 -11.06 -9.57 -17.42
N SER A 102 -9.90 -10.23 -17.49
CA SER A 102 -8.69 -9.66 -18.10
C SER A 102 -8.55 -9.96 -19.61
N ASN A 103 -9.61 -10.43 -20.27
CA ASN A 103 -9.65 -10.85 -21.68
C ASN A 103 -8.82 -12.11 -22.01
N HIS A 104 -8.54 -12.97 -21.03
CA HIS A 104 -7.90 -14.26 -21.21
C HIS A 104 -8.94 -15.40 -21.12
N ASP A 105 -10.07 -15.25 -21.81
CA ASP A 105 -11.22 -16.18 -21.77
C ASP A 105 -10.82 -17.62 -22.12
N ALA A 106 -9.92 -17.79 -23.09
CA ALA A 106 -9.42 -19.11 -23.49
C ALA A 106 -8.62 -19.81 -22.38
N GLU A 107 -7.82 -19.06 -21.62
CA GLU A 107 -7.07 -19.58 -20.47
C GLU A 107 -8.02 -19.92 -19.31
N ALA A 108 -9.01 -19.07 -19.05
CA ALA A 108 -10.03 -19.31 -18.03
C ALA A 108 -10.82 -20.60 -18.32
N LEU A 109 -11.21 -20.81 -19.58
CA LEU A 109 -11.91 -22.01 -20.01
C LEU A 109 -11.03 -23.26 -19.98
N ALA A 110 -9.75 -23.15 -20.34
CA ALA A 110 -8.80 -24.26 -20.26
C ALA A 110 -8.56 -24.70 -18.80
N GLU A 111 -8.40 -23.75 -17.88
CA GLU A 111 -8.27 -24.03 -16.45
C GLU A 111 -9.52 -24.75 -15.93
N ALA A 112 -10.71 -24.26 -16.28
CA ALA A 112 -11.98 -24.87 -15.86
C ALA A 112 -12.20 -26.29 -16.42
N GLN A 113 -11.69 -26.59 -17.63
CA GLN A 113 -11.76 -27.95 -18.20
C GLN A 113 -10.94 -28.96 -17.39
N GLY A 114 -9.84 -28.53 -16.77
CA GLY A 114 -8.99 -29.38 -15.92
C GLY A 114 -9.63 -29.80 -14.59
N TRP A 115 -10.83 -29.32 -14.28
CA TRP A 115 -11.51 -29.57 -13.00
C TRP A 115 -12.44 -30.81 -13.00
N HIS A 116 -12.57 -31.51 -14.13
CA HIS A 116 -13.54 -32.60 -14.34
C HIS A 116 -13.47 -33.74 -13.31
N ASP A 117 -12.28 -34.04 -12.77
CA ASP A 117 -12.04 -35.21 -11.92
C ASP A 117 -11.99 -34.90 -10.41
N ARG A 118 -12.37 -33.68 -9.97
CA ARG A 118 -12.13 -33.21 -8.59
C ARG A 118 -13.38 -33.09 -7.71
N GLY A 119 -14.50 -33.69 -8.11
CA GLY A 119 -15.73 -33.78 -7.32
C GLY A 119 -16.80 -32.75 -7.70
N THR A 120 -17.93 -32.78 -6.99
CA THR A 120 -19.18 -32.07 -7.35
C THR A 120 -19.06 -30.55 -7.31
N SER A 121 -18.26 -29.98 -6.40
CA SER A 121 -18.04 -28.53 -6.32
C SER A 121 -17.23 -27.99 -7.50
N ALA A 122 -16.24 -28.76 -7.97
CA ALA A 122 -15.39 -28.38 -9.09
C ALA A 122 -16.18 -28.36 -10.41
N GLU A 123 -17.11 -29.29 -10.57
CA GLU A 123 -18.04 -29.35 -11.70
C GLU A 123 -19.02 -28.16 -11.72
N ARG A 124 -19.54 -27.75 -10.55
CA ARG A 124 -20.36 -26.52 -10.41
C ARG A 124 -19.58 -25.27 -10.81
N PHE A 125 -18.33 -25.14 -10.36
CA PHE A 125 -17.45 -24.02 -10.72
C PHE A 125 -17.15 -23.98 -12.22
N ARG A 126 -16.92 -25.14 -12.83
CA ARG A 126 -16.73 -25.27 -14.28
C ARG A 126 -17.96 -24.78 -15.05
N GLN A 127 -19.16 -25.16 -14.62
CA GLN A 127 -20.40 -24.73 -15.27
C GLN A 127 -20.58 -23.20 -15.23
N MET A 128 -20.28 -22.56 -14.09
CA MET A 128 -20.31 -21.10 -13.98
C MET A 128 -19.33 -20.41 -14.95
N ILE A 129 -18.07 -20.86 -15.01
CA ILE A 129 -17.06 -20.28 -15.91
C ILE A 129 -17.42 -20.50 -17.38
N GLN A 130 -17.93 -21.69 -17.74
CA GLN A 130 -18.36 -21.97 -19.11
C GLN A 130 -19.58 -21.16 -19.53
N ALA A 131 -20.54 -20.93 -18.64
CA ALA A 131 -21.69 -20.10 -18.93
C ALA A 131 -21.27 -18.63 -19.14
N ALA A 132 -20.40 -18.11 -18.28
CA ALA A 132 -19.95 -16.72 -18.31
C ALA A 132 -19.02 -16.40 -19.49
N TYR A 133 -18.01 -17.24 -19.76
CA TYR A 133 -16.95 -16.96 -20.73
C TYR A 133 -16.98 -17.87 -21.97
N GLY A 134 -17.83 -18.90 -21.99
CA GLY A 134 -17.99 -19.77 -23.16
C GLY A 134 -18.75 -19.11 -24.32
N THR A 135 -18.86 -19.82 -25.43
CA THR A 135 -19.56 -19.36 -26.63
C THR A 135 -21.03 -19.79 -26.71
N ALA A 136 -21.46 -20.73 -25.86
CA ALA A 136 -22.83 -21.25 -25.86
C ALA A 136 -23.85 -20.19 -25.43
N SER A 137 -25.04 -20.13 -26.04
CA SER A 137 -26.11 -19.21 -25.60
C SER A 137 -26.68 -19.64 -24.25
N LEU A 138 -26.82 -18.69 -23.32
CA LEU A 138 -27.37 -18.95 -21.99
C LEU A 138 -28.88 -18.65 -21.99
N SER A 139 -29.68 -19.58 -21.45
CA SER A 139 -31.12 -19.32 -21.25
C SER A 139 -31.37 -18.63 -19.90
N LEU A 140 -32.44 -17.84 -19.81
CA LEU A 140 -32.85 -17.17 -18.55
C LEU A 140 -33.02 -18.14 -17.37
N ALA A 141 -33.58 -19.33 -17.61
CA ALA A 141 -33.76 -20.33 -16.55
C ALA A 141 -32.42 -20.88 -16.02
N GLN A 142 -31.42 -21.05 -16.90
CA GLN A 142 -30.08 -21.46 -16.51
C GLN A 142 -29.33 -20.34 -15.80
N GLU A 143 -29.53 -19.10 -16.22
CA GLU A 143 -28.95 -17.93 -15.57
C GLU A 143 -29.42 -17.80 -14.13
N THR A 144 -30.72 -17.97 -13.86
CA THR A 144 -31.27 -17.86 -12.50
C THR A 144 -30.72 -18.95 -11.56
N ASP A 145 -30.53 -20.17 -12.06
CA ASP A 145 -29.93 -21.27 -11.28
C ASP A 145 -28.44 -20.99 -10.98
N LEU A 146 -27.70 -20.48 -11.96
CA LEU A 146 -26.30 -20.10 -11.78
C LEU A 146 -26.13 -18.88 -10.87
N GLN A 147 -27.06 -17.92 -10.90
CA GLN A 147 -27.11 -16.78 -9.97
C GLN A 147 -27.29 -17.24 -8.53
N ALA A 148 -28.23 -18.17 -8.30
CA ALA A 148 -28.46 -18.74 -6.97
C ALA A 148 -27.21 -19.47 -6.47
N MET A 149 -26.61 -20.30 -7.33
CA MET A 149 -25.37 -21.01 -7.03
C MET A 149 -24.21 -20.05 -6.70
N LEU A 150 -24.10 -18.94 -7.45
CA LEU A 150 -23.10 -17.91 -7.26
C LEU A 150 -23.26 -17.21 -5.90
N ALA A 151 -24.49 -16.86 -5.52
CA ALA A 151 -24.81 -16.22 -4.24
C ALA A 151 -24.52 -17.12 -3.03
N GLU A 152 -24.61 -18.44 -3.19
CA GLU A 152 -24.26 -19.40 -2.13
C GLU A 152 -22.76 -19.62 -1.98
N THR A 153 -21.98 -19.42 -3.04
CA THR A 153 -20.55 -19.79 -3.07
C THR A 153 -19.59 -18.63 -2.90
N LEU A 154 -19.88 -17.48 -3.48
CA LEU A 154 -19.00 -16.30 -3.41
C LEU A 154 -19.58 -15.24 -2.47
N PRO A 155 -18.75 -14.69 -1.55
CA PRO A 155 -19.17 -13.55 -0.75
C PRO A 155 -19.42 -12.34 -1.65
N ASN A 156 -20.35 -11.48 -1.23
CA ASN A 156 -20.62 -10.21 -1.90
C ASN A 156 -19.33 -9.38 -2.02
N GLY A 157 -18.88 -9.12 -3.25
CA GLY A 157 -17.65 -8.40 -3.56
C GLY A 157 -17.37 -8.38 -5.07
N TRP A 158 -16.20 -7.88 -5.46
CA TRP A 158 -15.83 -7.70 -6.87
C TRP A 158 -16.09 -8.92 -7.78
N PHE A 159 -15.67 -10.11 -7.34
CA PHE A 159 -15.81 -11.36 -8.10
C PHE A 159 -17.28 -11.75 -8.33
N TYR A 160 -18.13 -11.56 -7.31
CA TYR A 160 -19.56 -11.82 -7.40
C TYR A 160 -20.21 -10.84 -8.37
N ASP A 161 -19.96 -9.54 -8.19
CA ASP A 161 -20.59 -8.48 -8.99
C ASP A 161 -20.25 -8.63 -10.48
N HIS A 162 -18.99 -8.93 -10.82
CA HIS A 162 -18.57 -9.11 -12.21
C HIS A 162 -19.10 -10.39 -12.86
N LEU A 163 -19.04 -11.52 -12.14
CA LEU A 163 -19.54 -12.78 -12.71
C LEU A 163 -21.07 -12.74 -12.87
N ALA A 164 -21.80 -12.16 -11.91
CA ALA A 164 -23.24 -11.96 -12.00
C ALA A 164 -23.62 -11.03 -13.17
N ALA A 165 -22.93 -9.90 -13.32
CA ALA A 165 -23.15 -8.98 -14.44
C ALA A 165 -22.86 -9.64 -15.80
N ARG A 166 -21.80 -10.46 -15.88
CA ARG A 166 -21.44 -11.21 -17.10
C ARG A 166 -22.49 -12.25 -17.47
N LEU A 167 -22.97 -13.02 -16.50
CA LEU A 167 -24.04 -14.01 -16.69
C LEU A 167 -25.35 -13.34 -17.15
N ALA A 168 -25.75 -12.24 -16.49
CA ALA A 168 -26.93 -11.47 -16.86
C ALA A 168 -26.83 -10.91 -18.30
N ASN A 169 -25.68 -10.36 -18.67
CA ASN A 169 -25.43 -9.85 -20.02
C ASN A 169 -25.51 -10.98 -21.08
N ARG A 170 -25.05 -12.18 -20.74
CA ARG A 170 -25.06 -13.35 -21.64
C ARG A 170 -26.44 -13.97 -21.80
N ALA A 171 -27.29 -13.89 -20.79
CA ALA A 171 -28.69 -14.31 -20.85
C ALA A 171 -29.63 -13.24 -21.46
N GLY A 172 -29.15 -12.01 -21.62
CA GLY A 172 -29.96 -10.87 -22.08
C GLY A 172 -30.90 -10.31 -21.00
N ASP A 173 -30.63 -10.59 -19.71
CA ASP A 173 -31.42 -10.04 -18.60
C ASP A 173 -30.96 -8.62 -18.25
N HIS A 174 -31.56 -7.65 -18.94
CA HIS A 174 -31.29 -6.24 -18.71
C HIS A 174 -31.81 -5.72 -17.36
N VAL A 175 -32.78 -6.39 -16.73
CA VAL A 175 -33.36 -5.96 -15.44
C VAL A 175 -32.41 -6.32 -14.30
N LEU A 176 -31.84 -7.52 -14.34
CA LEU A 176 -30.87 -7.95 -13.35
C LEU A 176 -29.53 -7.23 -13.53
N LEU A 177 -29.09 -7.02 -14.77
CA LEU A 177 -27.89 -6.24 -15.08
C LEU A 177 -27.95 -4.82 -14.52
N THR A 178 -29.05 -4.11 -14.75
CA THR A 178 -29.23 -2.74 -14.20
C THR A 178 -29.27 -2.72 -12.67
N THR A 179 -29.81 -3.76 -12.04
CA THR A 179 -29.86 -3.87 -10.57
C THR A 179 -28.47 -4.10 -9.96
N VAL A 180 -27.67 -5.01 -10.55
CA VAL A 180 -26.30 -5.29 -10.12
C VAL A 180 -25.38 -4.09 -10.37
N GLU A 181 -25.52 -3.41 -11.51
CA GLU A 181 -24.79 -2.18 -11.81
C GLU A 181 -25.17 -1.03 -10.86
N MET A 182 -26.45 -0.86 -10.52
CA MET A 182 -26.85 0.18 -9.56
C MET A 182 -26.32 -0.09 -8.15
N GLN A 183 -26.31 -1.35 -7.70
CA GLN A 183 -25.80 -1.72 -6.38
C GLN A 183 -24.28 -1.54 -6.26
N SER A 184 -23.52 -1.90 -7.29
CA SER A 184 -22.07 -1.65 -7.35
C SER A 184 -21.76 -0.15 -7.38
N GLN A 185 -22.49 0.63 -8.20
CA GLN A 185 -22.33 2.08 -8.29
C GLN A 185 -22.59 2.83 -6.97
N MET A 186 -23.53 2.37 -6.14
CA MET A 186 -23.78 3.03 -4.85
C MET A 186 -22.63 2.81 -3.86
N LYS A 187 -22.07 1.59 -3.80
CA LYS A 187 -20.92 1.26 -2.93
C LYS A 187 -19.68 2.05 -3.37
N GLU A 188 -19.43 2.11 -4.67
CA GLU A 188 -18.30 2.85 -5.26
C GLU A 188 -18.39 4.36 -4.98
N LYS A 189 -19.57 4.98 -5.16
CA LYS A 189 -19.77 6.42 -4.91
C LYS A 189 -19.48 6.81 -3.45
N GLN A 190 -19.87 5.96 -2.50
CA GLN A 190 -19.64 6.22 -1.08
C GLN A 190 -18.14 6.20 -0.75
N VAL A 191 -17.39 5.23 -1.27
CA VAL A 191 -15.94 5.13 -1.07
C VAL A 191 -15.21 6.29 -1.78
N GLN A 192 -15.61 6.61 -3.01
CA GLN A 192 -14.99 7.67 -3.80
C GLN A 192 -15.21 9.06 -3.19
N GLN A 193 -16.33 9.30 -2.49
CA GLN A 193 -16.61 10.57 -1.82
C GLN A 193 -15.60 10.90 -0.70
N TRP A 194 -15.05 9.88 -0.02
CA TRP A 194 -14.03 10.07 1.03
C TRP A 194 -12.62 10.15 0.47
N ILE A 195 -12.32 9.41 -0.60
CA ILE A 195 -10.99 9.39 -1.23
C ILE A 195 -10.75 10.70 -2.00
N ARG A 196 -11.79 11.26 -2.65
CA ARG A 196 -11.67 12.47 -3.46
C ARG A 196 -11.08 13.68 -2.71
N PRO A 197 -11.56 14.08 -1.51
CA PRO A 197 -10.95 15.17 -0.77
C PRO A 197 -9.53 14.84 -0.32
N LEU A 198 -9.22 13.59 0.02
CA LEU A 198 -7.87 13.17 0.43
C LEU A 198 -6.87 13.31 -0.72
N MET A 199 -7.24 12.83 -1.91
CA MET A 199 -6.47 12.99 -3.14
C MET A 199 -6.24 14.47 -3.48
N ILE A 200 -7.29 15.31 -3.37
CA ILE A 200 -7.16 16.75 -3.64
C ILE A 200 -6.22 17.42 -2.64
N VAL A 201 -6.30 17.05 -1.36
CA VAL A 201 -5.39 17.56 -0.32
C VAL A 201 -3.96 17.13 -0.60
N GLU A 202 -3.74 15.85 -0.92
CA GLU A 202 -2.41 15.32 -1.25
C GLU A 202 -1.81 16.01 -2.49
N LEU A 203 -2.59 16.17 -3.57
CA LEU A 203 -2.19 16.92 -4.76
C LEU A 203 -1.92 18.39 -4.46
N GLY A 204 -2.74 19.02 -3.64
CA GLY A 204 -2.52 20.38 -3.17
C GLY A 204 -1.18 20.49 -2.44
N CYS A 205 -0.93 19.60 -1.49
CA CYS A 205 0.32 19.53 -0.74
C CYS A 205 1.53 19.31 -1.66
N LEU A 206 1.42 18.41 -2.64
CA LEU A 206 2.49 18.10 -3.60
C LEU A 206 2.76 19.29 -4.53
N ALA A 207 1.72 19.94 -5.04
CA ALA A 207 1.84 21.12 -5.91
C ALA A 207 2.46 22.30 -5.16
N LEU A 208 1.94 22.63 -3.96
CA LEU A 208 2.50 23.67 -3.10
C LEU A 208 3.95 23.36 -2.70
N GLY A 209 4.24 22.13 -2.28
CA GLY A 209 5.59 21.69 -1.92
C GLY A 209 6.57 21.78 -3.09
N SER A 210 6.14 21.41 -4.30
CA SER A 210 6.97 21.50 -5.51
C SER A 210 7.25 22.94 -5.93
N VAL A 211 6.25 23.83 -5.87
CA VAL A 211 6.44 25.27 -6.11
C VAL A 211 7.41 25.87 -5.09
N MET A 212 7.28 25.49 -3.82
CA MET A 212 8.18 25.94 -2.76
C MET A 212 9.60 25.41 -2.95
N LEU A 213 9.77 24.14 -3.35
CA LEU A 213 11.07 23.54 -3.64
C LEU A 213 11.74 24.21 -4.85
N LEU A 214 10.99 24.46 -5.94
CA LEU A 214 11.45 25.24 -7.09
C LEU A 214 11.86 26.65 -6.69
N GLY A 215 11.08 27.31 -5.82
CA GLY A 215 11.43 28.58 -5.21
C GLY A 215 12.76 28.49 -4.48
N ILE A 216 12.93 27.54 -3.56
CA ILE A 216 14.16 27.37 -2.79
C ILE A 216 15.38 27.12 -3.71
N VAL A 217 15.24 26.27 -4.73
CA VAL A 217 16.31 25.99 -5.70
C VAL A 217 16.66 27.22 -6.53
N ARG A 218 15.66 27.98 -6.98
CA ARG A 218 15.85 29.18 -7.80
C ARG A 218 16.42 30.36 -7.00
N PHE A 219 16.03 30.48 -5.73
CA PHE A 219 16.58 31.46 -4.79
C PHE A 219 17.90 31.04 -4.15
N LYS A 220 18.36 29.80 -4.33
CA LYS A 220 19.67 29.31 -3.86
C LYS A 220 20.86 30.09 -4.45
N GLY A 221 20.67 30.74 -5.61
CA GLY A 221 21.65 31.61 -6.26
C GLY A 221 21.77 33.02 -5.67
N GLN A 222 20.77 33.49 -4.92
CA GLN A 222 20.87 34.69 -4.11
C GLN A 222 21.25 34.28 -2.69
N ARG A 223 22.41 34.74 -2.21
CA ARG A 223 22.99 34.44 -0.88
C ARG A 223 22.04 34.80 0.26
N SER A 224 21.01 34.01 0.51
CA SER A 224 20.05 34.26 1.57
C SER A 224 19.66 32.95 2.23
N ASN A 225 19.79 32.97 3.55
CA ASN A 225 19.49 31.95 4.55
C ASN A 225 18.02 31.47 4.53
N VAL A 226 17.48 31.07 3.37
CA VAL A 226 16.06 30.67 3.24
C VAL A 226 15.77 29.36 3.99
N LEU A 227 16.78 28.49 4.16
CA LEU A 227 16.68 27.21 4.87
C LEU A 227 17.14 27.27 6.34
N GLN A 228 17.71 28.38 6.82
CA GLN A 228 18.09 28.52 8.22
C GLN A 228 16.92 29.10 9.02
N LEU A 229 16.15 28.24 9.69
CA LEU A 229 15.14 28.68 10.67
C LEU A 229 15.74 29.11 12.01
N HIS A 230 16.98 28.72 12.26
CA HIS A 230 17.73 29.12 13.43
C HIS A 230 19.15 29.40 12.98
N SER A 231 19.71 30.56 13.32
CA SER A 231 21.17 30.71 13.31
C SER A 231 21.67 29.82 14.44
N PRO A 232 22.40 28.74 14.15
CA PRO A 232 23.12 28.06 15.21
C PRO A 232 24.00 29.13 15.85
N GLY A 233 23.94 29.28 17.17
CA GLY A 233 25.08 29.84 17.87
C GLY A 233 26.32 29.11 17.34
N VAL A 234 27.20 29.87 16.71
CA VAL A 234 28.48 29.43 16.11
C VAL A 234 29.18 28.42 17.04
N PRO A 235 30.05 27.54 16.51
CA PRO A 235 29.78 26.14 16.11
C PRO A 235 28.99 25.33 17.18
N PRO A 236 28.47 24.12 16.87
CA PRO A 236 27.83 23.30 17.90
C PRO A 236 28.78 23.14 19.11
N PRO A 237 28.32 23.38 20.35
CA PRO A 237 29.17 23.36 21.54
C PRO A 237 29.69 21.95 21.90
N TRP A 238 29.41 20.96 21.05
CA TRP A 238 29.72 19.55 21.20
C TRP A 238 30.48 19.02 19.97
N ALA A 239 31.51 18.22 20.21
CA ALA A 239 32.30 17.61 19.15
C ALA A 239 31.45 16.59 18.36
N GLY A 240 31.71 16.48 17.04
CA GLY A 240 30.97 15.55 16.16
C GLY A 240 31.05 14.08 16.60
N GLY A 241 32.14 13.67 17.25
CA GLY A 241 32.29 12.31 17.80
C GLY A 241 31.33 11.99 18.95
N THR A 242 31.04 12.96 19.81
CA THR A 242 30.05 12.82 20.90
C THR A 242 28.63 12.73 20.36
N ALA A 243 28.30 13.51 19.32
CA ALA A 243 27.01 13.41 18.64
C ALA A 243 26.82 12.06 17.96
N ALA A 244 27.85 11.59 17.24
CA ALA A 244 27.84 10.28 16.60
C ALA A 244 27.64 9.16 17.63
N ALA A 245 28.33 9.21 18.78
CA ALA A 245 28.17 8.22 19.83
C ALA A 245 26.75 8.22 20.45
N VAL A 246 26.11 9.38 20.59
CA VAL A 246 24.75 9.53 21.09
C VAL A 246 23.72 8.97 20.10
N ILE A 247 23.87 9.29 18.81
CA ILE A 247 23.01 8.73 17.74
C ILE A 247 23.16 7.22 17.69
N LEU A 248 24.39 6.71 17.79
CA LEU A 248 24.67 5.28 17.73
C LEU A 248 24.07 4.52 18.91
N ARG A 249 24.16 5.07 20.12
CA ARG A 249 23.62 4.46 21.34
C ARG A 249 22.09 4.56 21.39
N GLY A 250 21.54 5.72 21.05
CA GLY A 250 20.10 5.95 21.00
C GLY A 250 19.42 5.13 19.90
N GLY A 251 20.05 5.03 18.72
CA GLY A 251 19.59 4.17 17.63
C GLY A 251 19.63 2.68 17.99
N ALA A 252 20.70 2.21 18.64
CA ALA A 252 20.77 0.81 19.09
C ALA A 252 19.74 0.48 20.18
N LEU A 253 19.50 1.40 21.13
CA LEU A 253 18.43 1.26 22.13
C LEU A 253 17.04 1.28 21.48
N GLY A 254 16.83 2.15 20.50
CA GLY A 254 15.58 2.21 19.73
C GLY A 254 15.33 0.90 18.97
N ALA A 255 16.33 0.37 18.28
CA ALA A 255 16.26 -0.91 17.58
C ALA A 255 15.95 -2.07 18.53
N LEU A 256 16.61 -2.14 19.70
CA LEU A 256 16.31 -3.13 20.73
C LEU A 256 14.88 -2.99 21.27
N LEU A 257 14.40 -1.76 21.45
CA LEU A 257 13.01 -1.50 21.87
C LEU A 257 12.02 -1.97 20.80
N THR A 258 12.30 -1.72 19.52
CA THR A 258 11.48 -2.18 18.41
C THR A 258 11.45 -3.72 18.34
N ILE A 259 12.59 -4.38 18.51
CA ILE A 259 12.68 -5.85 18.56
C ILE A 259 11.88 -6.40 19.75
N ALA A 260 11.99 -5.79 20.92
CA ALA A 260 11.21 -6.18 22.11
C ALA A 260 9.71 -6.00 21.87
N PHE A 261 9.29 -4.89 21.24
CA PHE A 261 7.89 -4.62 20.91
C PHE A 261 7.31 -5.64 19.93
N LEU A 262 8.09 -6.03 18.92
CA LEU A 262 7.68 -7.03 17.93
C LEU A 262 7.68 -8.45 18.51
N SER A 263 8.55 -8.73 19.49
CA SER A 263 8.68 -10.06 20.11
C SER A 263 7.61 -10.35 21.18
N ILE A 264 6.90 -9.32 21.67
CA ILE A 264 5.88 -9.47 22.72
C ILE A 264 4.48 -9.47 22.07
N PRO A 265 3.75 -10.61 22.07
CA PRO A 265 2.45 -10.74 21.40
C PRO A 265 1.41 -9.69 21.85
N LEU A 266 1.46 -9.30 23.13
CA LEU A 266 0.55 -8.31 23.72
C LEU A 266 0.78 -6.88 23.19
N LEU A 267 2.02 -6.57 22.78
CA LEU A 267 2.42 -5.26 22.25
C LEU A 267 2.29 -5.18 20.72
N ASN A 268 2.16 -6.33 20.06
CA ASN A 268 2.00 -6.45 18.60
C ASN A 268 0.53 -6.38 18.13
N GLN A 269 -0.45 -6.15 19.02
CA GLN A 269 -1.88 -6.05 18.67
C GLN A 269 -2.39 -4.60 18.61
N GLY A 270 -3.17 -4.29 17.57
CA GLY A 270 -3.99 -3.07 17.46
C GLY A 270 -3.23 -1.75 17.64
N SER A 271 -3.81 -0.82 18.40
CA SER A 271 -3.35 0.57 18.59
C SER A 271 -1.97 0.73 19.24
N TRP A 272 -1.47 -0.28 19.97
CA TRP A 272 -0.16 -0.22 20.62
C TRP A 272 1.00 -0.26 19.62
N ARG A 273 0.79 -0.89 18.46
CA ARG A 273 1.77 -0.90 17.37
C ARG A 273 2.02 0.50 16.79
N ALA A 274 1.00 1.36 16.78
CA ALA A 274 1.15 2.76 16.36
C ALA A 274 2.04 3.56 17.33
N LEU A 275 2.08 3.18 18.60
CA LEU A 275 2.92 3.80 19.63
C LEU A 275 4.36 3.24 19.65
N ALA A 276 4.61 2.10 19.01
CA ALA A 276 5.92 1.45 19.01
C ALA A 276 7.01 2.35 18.39
N ILE A 277 6.69 3.03 17.28
CA ILE A 277 7.63 3.91 16.57
C ILE A 277 8.00 5.14 17.41
N PRO A 278 7.06 5.93 17.97
CA PRO A 278 7.43 7.05 18.83
C PRO A 278 8.11 6.60 20.13
N LEU A 279 7.70 5.48 20.76
CA LEU A 279 8.36 4.97 21.97
C LEU A 279 9.80 4.53 21.71
N ALA A 280 10.08 3.91 20.56
CA ALA A 280 11.43 3.50 20.18
C ALA A 280 12.38 4.69 20.02
N ASN A 281 11.86 5.90 19.77
CA ASN A 281 12.66 7.12 19.62
C ASN A 281 12.87 7.90 20.92
N LEU A 282 12.13 7.58 22.00
CA LEU A 282 12.29 8.24 23.30
C LEU A 282 13.69 8.06 23.92
N PRO A 283 14.33 6.88 23.88
CA PRO A 283 15.69 6.70 24.37
C PRO A 283 16.70 7.60 23.66
N LEU A 284 16.54 7.78 22.34
CA LEU A 284 17.40 8.67 21.55
C LEU A 284 17.26 10.13 22.01
N LEU A 285 16.02 10.60 22.20
CA LEU A 285 15.74 11.95 22.70
C LEU A 285 16.27 12.15 24.13
N ALA A 286 16.12 11.17 25.01
CA ALA A 286 16.59 11.22 26.39
C ALA A 286 18.13 11.26 26.47
N ILE A 287 18.82 10.43 25.69
CA ILE A 287 20.30 10.40 25.66
C ILE A 287 20.83 11.70 25.05
N ALA A 288 20.21 12.20 23.98
CA ALA A 288 20.56 13.49 23.38
C ALA A 288 20.38 14.65 24.37
N TYR A 289 19.29 14.67 25.13
CA TYR A 289 19.08 15.68 26.16
C TYR A 289 20.14 15.63 27.27
N VAL A 290 20.42 14.44 27.80
CA VAL A 290 21.36 14.28 28.93
C VAL A 290 22.82 14.51 28.52
N HIS A 291 23.22 14.09 27.33
CA HIS A 291 24.64 14.09 26.94
C HIS A 291 25.05 15.23 25.99
N LEU A 292 24.10 15.85 25.27
CA LEU A 292 24.42 16.95 24.35
C LEU A 292 23.86 18.29 24.84
N LEU A 293 22.63 18.33 25.37
CA LEU A 293 21.94 19.58 25.70
C LEU A 293 22.22 20.07 27.12
N LYS A 294 22.02 19.21 28.13
CA LYS A 294 22.26 19.55 29.54
C LYS A 294 23.71 20.01 29.82
N PRO A 295 24.77 19.40 29.25
CA PRO A 295 26.15 19.84 29.47
C PRO A 295 26.47 21.17 28.76
N ALA A 296 25.73 21.49 27.70
CA ALA A 296 25.88 22.74 26.96
C ALA A 296 25.06 23.89 27.55
N GLY A 297 24.35 23.66 28.68
CA GLY A 297 23.48 24.66 29.31
C GLY A 297 22.24 25.02 28.50
N LEU A 298 21.86 24.18 27.52
CA LEU A 298 20.70 24.39 26.66
C LEU A 298 19.46 23.73 27.25
N ASP A 299 18.36 24.48 27.34
CA ASP A 299 17.06 23.93 27.71
C ASP A 299 16.54 22.99 26.62
N PHE A 300 15.69 22.02 26.99
CA PHE A 300 15.09 21.04 26.06
C PHE A 300 14.46 21.73 24.83
N TRP A 301 13.77 22.86 25.05
CA TRP A 301 13.08 23.60 24.01
C TRP A 301 14.02 24.36 23.07
N GLU A 302 15.16 24.82 23.57
CA GLU A 302 16.16 25.56 22.79
C GLU A 302 17.12 24.60 22.07
N GLY A 303 17.50 23.52 22.73
CA GLY A 303 18.37 22.47 22.19
C GLY A 303 17.76 21.66 21.05
N PHE A 304 16.45 21.41 21.08
CA PHE A 304 15.72 20.77 19.97
C PHE A 304 15.07 21.77 19.00
N GLY A 305 15.24 23.09 19.21
CA GLY A 305 14.66 24.11 18.33
C GLY A 305 13.12 24.16 18.33
N LEU A 306 12.48 23.69 19.41
CA LEU A 306 11.02 23.64 19.56
C LEU A 306 10.41 25.02 19.86
N ARG A 307 11.24 26.00 20.24
CA ARG A 307 10.85 27.42 20.35
C ARG A 307 10.79 28.06 18.95
N ILE A 308 9.69 27.81 18.24
CA ILE A 308 9.45 28.41 16.92
C ILE A 308 8.80 29.78 17.12
N ASN A 309 9.45 30.83 16.63
CA ASN A 309 8.85 32.16 16.61
C ASN A 309 7.69 32.18 15.60
N ARG A 310 6.56 32.83 15.92
CA ARG A 310 5.39 32.89 15.00
C ARG A 310 5.73 33.46 13.62
N ARG A 311 6.78 34.27 13.51
CA ARG A 311 7.32 34.78 12.22
C ARG A 311 7.98 33.71 11.35
N ASP A 312 8.51 32.65 11.95
CA ASP A 312 9.21 31.56 11.25
C ASP A 312 8.30 30.34 10.98
N LEU A 313 7.07 30.34 11.51
CA LEU A 313 6.08 29.29 11.29
C LEU A 313 5.78 29.08 9.79
N GLY A 314 5.63 30.17 9.03
CA GLY A 314 5.41 30.09 7.58
C GLY A 314 6.59 29.45 6.84
N ARG A 315 7.83 29.74 7.27
CA ARG A 315 9.04 29.12 6.71
C ARG A 315 9.14 27.65 7.08
N LEU A 316 8.77 27.29 8.31
CA LEU A 316 8.75 25.90 8.78
C LEU A 316 7.77 25.06 7.96
N VAL A 317 6.56 25.60 7.77
CA VAL A 317 5.53 24.99 6.91
C VAL A 317 6.06 24.84 5.47
N CYS A 318 6.72 25.86 4.91
CA CYS A 318 7.36 25.74 3.59
C CYS A 318 8.38 24.60 3.51
N ILE A 319 9.26 24.47 4.52
CA ILE A 319 10.28 23.42 4.52
C ILE A 319 9.65 22.05 4.67
N ILE A 320 8.65 21.89 5.53
CA ILE A 320 7.93 20.62 5.68
C ILE A 320 7.33 20.20 4.33
N PHE A 321 6.61 21.11 3.65
CA PHE A 321 6.06 20.82 2.33
C PHE A 321 7.13 20.52 1.28
N ALA A 322 8.26 21.23 1.30
CA ALA A 322 9.38 20.95 0.40
C ALA A 322 10.02 19.58 0.66
N VAL A 323 10.19 19.18 1.92
CA VAL A 323 10.75 17.87 2.29
C VAL A 323 9.79 16.75 1.92
N ILE A 324 8.49 16.92 2.19
CA ILE A 324 7.46 15.94 1.78
C ILE A 324 7.47 15.79 0.25
N ALA A 325 7.49 16.90 -0.50
CA ALA A 325 7.57 16.84 -1.96
C ALA A 325 8.86 16.14 -2.43
N ALA A 326 10.02 16.46 -1.84
CA ALA A 326 11.27 15.81 -2.18
C ALA A 326 11.26 14.30 -1.90
N ALA A 327 10.64 13.87 -0.80
CA ALA A 327 10.49 12.46 -0.46
C ALA A 327 9.60 11.74 -1.49
N LEU A 328 8.44 12.32 -1.82
CA LEU A 328 7.51 11.77 -2.81
C LEU A 328 8.14 11.69 -4.21
N TRP A 329 8.87 12.73 -4.64
CA TRP A 329 9.63 12.71 -5.90
C TRP A 329 10.77 11.69 -5.87
N GLY A 330 11.39 11.46 -4.72
CA GLY A 330 12.41 10.44 -4.53
C GLY A 330 11.87 9.02 -4.66
N GLU A 331 10.73 8.74 -4.02
CA GLU A 331 10.03 7.45 -4.14
C GLU A 331 9.58 7.19 -5.58
N TRP A 332 8.97 8.19 -6.22
CA TRP A 332 8.58 8.09 -7.64
C TRP A 332 9.79 7.84 -8.56
N GLY A 333 10.89 8.57 -8.35
CA GLY A 333 12.12 8.40 -9.12
C GLY A 333 12.76 7.01 -8.93
N MET A 334 12.71 6.46 -7.71
CA MET A 334 13.15 5.09 -7.43
C MET A 334 12.23 4.05 -8.08
N GLY A 335 10.91 4.26 -8.08
CA GLY A 335 9.93 3.41 -8.74
C GLY A 335 10.18 3.29 -10.25
N GLN A 336 10.35 4.42 -10.93
CA GLN A 336 10.67 4.45 -12.36
C GLN A 336 12.01 3.78 -12.67
N ALA A 337 13.02 3.97 -11.81
CA ALA A 337 14.31 3.31 -11.97
C ALA A 337 14.18 1.78 -11.84
N ALA A 338 13.41 1.28 -10.86
CA ALA A 338 13.19 -0.15 -10.66
C ALA A 338 12.52 -0.82 -11.87
N GLU A 339 11.55 -0.16 -12.50
CA GLU A 339 10.90 -0.65 -13.73
C GLU A 339 11.87 -0.69 -14.92
N VAL A 340 12.67 0.36 -15.12
CA VAL A 340 13.68 0.41 -16.20
C VAL A 340 14.75 -0.67 -16.02
N PHE A 341 15.10 -0.98 -14.77
CA PHE A 341 16.11 -2.00 -14.46
C PHE A 341 15.55 -3.43 -14.33
N LYS A 342 14.23 -3.66 -14.49
CA LYS A 342 13.58 -4.98 -14.35
C LYS A 342 14.04 -5.73 -13.09
N LEU A 343 14.12 -5.04 -11.97
CA LEU A 343 14.34 -5.69 -10.68
C LEU A 343 12.97 -6.17 -10.18
N GLU A 344 12.53 -7.32 -10.71
CA GLU A 344 11.38 -8.08 -10.17
C GLU A 344 11.77 -8.91 -8.94
#